data_AF-A0AA35XGH5-F1
#
_entry.id   AF-A0AA35XGH5-F1
#
_cell.length_a   1.000
_cell.length_b   1.000
_cell.length_c   1.000
_cell.angle_alpha   90.00
_cell.angle_beta   90.00
_cell.angle_gamma   90.00
#
_symmetry.space_group_name_H-M   'P 1'
#
loop_
_entity.id
_entity.type
_entity.pdbx_description
1 polymer ?
#
loop_
_entity_poly.entity_id
_entity_poly.type
_entity_poly.pdbx_seq_one_letter_code
_entity_poly.pdbx_strand_id
1 'polypeptide(L)'
;MSTMNGLEICGIKSFPPAQHPVLTFKGAPASFPVQTFNRDLQRYVVWNSHIREWTEDYVQREISGEPYIAVHLRIGSDWGRLASGYSVAYIVIEAKVLAVHLRFRCDWEKACERAVGMQSFMESDQCLEDIPGATITQEMCLQTHEHIARRIKSLADSTDIHHVFIASDVDSGPQTLLHQEETAGT
;
A
#
# COMPACT_ATOMS: atom_id res chain seq x y z
N MET A 1 -28.97 12.21 33.35
CA MET A 1 -27.70 11.45 33.28
C MET A 1 -28.03 10.11 32.67
N SER A 2 -27.44 9.77 31.52
CA SER A 2 -27.67 8.48 30.86
C SER A 2 -26.41 7.62 31.01
N THR A 3 -26.54 6.45 31.62
CA THR A 3 -25.43 5.51 31.78
C THR A 3 -25.27 4.68 30.50
N MET A 4 -24.11 4.77 29.85
CA MET A 4 -23.70 3.78 28.86
C MET A 4 -23.29 2.50 29.59
N ASN A 5 -24.23 1.57 29.75
CA ASN A 5 -23.96 0.27 30.36
C ASN A 5 -23.18 -0.61 29.37
N GLY A 6 -22.06 -1.20 29.79
CA GLY A 6 -21.46 -2.36 29.10
C GLY A 6 -19.94 -2.32 28.89
N LEU A 7 -19.30 -1.15 28.87
CA LEU A 7 -17.85 -1.02 28.62
C LEU A 7 -17.12 -0.44 29.84
N GLU A 8 -16.71 -1.31 30.77
CA GLU A 8 -15.70 -0.96 31.77
C GLU A 8 -14.33 -0.82 31.11
N ILE A 9 -14.03 0.37 30.59
CA ILE A 9 -12.67 0.74 30.18
C ILE A 9 -11.80 0.75 31.44
N CYS A 10 -10.94 -0.27 31.59
CA CYS A 10 -10.13 -0.51 32.78
C CYS A 10 -9.39 0.75 33.29
N GLY A 11 -8.92 1.60 32.37
CA GLY A 11 -8.27 2.87 32.69
C GLY A 11 -9.12 3.90 33.43
N ILE A 12 -10.45 3.90 33.31
CA ILE A 12 -11.32 4.94 33.93
C ILE A 12 -11.31 4.86 35.46
N LYS A 13 -11.14 3.65 36.03
CA LYS A 13 -11.02 3.46 37.49
C LYS A 13 -9.70 4.00 38.03
N SER A 14 -8.63 3.96 37.23
CA SER A 14 -7.29 4.44 37.60
C SER A 14 -7.07 5.92 37.25
N PHE A 15 -7.77 6.44 36.24
CA PHE A 15 -7.62 7.79 35.72
C PHE A 15 -8.98 8.50 35.57
N PRO A 16 -9.65 8.85 36.69
CA PRO A 16 -10.95 9.54 36.64
C PRO A 16 -10.83 10.91 35.93
N PRO A 17 -11.68 11.23 34.93
CA PRO A 17 -11.53 12.44 34.11
C PRO A 17 -11.54 13.78 34.88
N ALA A 18 -12.13 13.82 36.07
CA ALA A 18 -12.12 15.00 36.95
C ALA A 18 -10.74 15.30 37.57
N GLN A 19 -9.84 14.32 37.61
CA GLN A 19 -8.46 14.45 38.09
C GLN A 19 -7.44 14.33 36.93
N HIS A 20 -7.83 13.61 35.87
CA HIS A 20 -7.03 13.40 34.66
C HIS A 20 -7.79 13.88 33.41
N PRO A 21 -7.99 15.21 33.25
CA PRO A 21 -8.78 15.76 32.14
C PRO A 21 -8.09 15.62 30.77
N VAL A 22 -6.78 15.32 30.76
CA VAL A 22 -5.99 15.02 29.56
C VAL A 22 -5.12 13.81 29.86
N LEU A 23 -5.11 12.82 28.96
CA LEU A 23 -4.20 11.67 29.00
C LEU A 23 -3.17 11.80 27.88
N THR A 24 -1.90 11.95 28.24
CA THR A 24 -0.78 12.08 27.30
C THR A 24 0.03 10.79 27.21
N PHE A 25 0.12 10.21 26.02
CA PHE A 25 0.88 8.98 25.77
C PHE A 25 2.16 9.28 24.98
N LYS A 26 3.25 8.52 25.24
CA LYS A 26 4.53 8.67 24.50
C LYS A 26 4.52 8.08 23.09
N GLY A 27 3.46 7.34 22.74
CA GLY A 27 3.19 6.75 21.44
C GLY A 27 1.69 6.46 21.34
N ALA A 28 1.21 6.00 20.19
CA ALA A 28 -0.21 5.68 20.01
C ALA A 28 -0.64 4.55 20.98
N PRO A 29 -1.75 4.72 21.75
CA PRO A 29 -2.28 3.67 22.61
C PRO A 29 -3.11 2.65 21.80
N ALA A 30 -2.47 2.00 20.83
CA ALA A 30 -3.07 1.10 19.86
C ALA A 30 -2.14 -0.10 19.55
N SER A 31 -2.66 -1.12 18.85
CA SER A 31 -1.84 -2.22 18.33
C SER A 31 -1.09 -1.81 17.06
N PHE A 32 -0.01 -2.54 16.75
CA PHE A 32 0.58 -2.58 15.42
C PHE A 32 0.88 -4.06 15.06
N PRO A 33 0.38 -4.60 13.93
CA PRO A 33 -0.55 -3.97 12.98
C PRO A 33 -1.92 -3.65 13.58
N VAL A 34 -2.80 -3.05 12.78
CA VAL A 34 -4.18 -2.73 13.17
C VAL A 34 -5.03 -4.00 13.28
N GLN A 35 -5.62 -4.22 14.47
CA GLN A 35 -6.58 -5.32 14.69
C GLN A 35 -7.74 -5.22 13.69
N THR A 36 -8.17 -6.36 13.12
CA THR A 36 -9.15 -6.45 12.03
C THR A 36 -10.44 -5.69 12.32
N PHE A 37 -10.96 -5.79 13.55
CA PHE A 37 -12.18 -5.08 13.98
C PHE A 37 -12.06 -3.54 14.04
N ASN A 38 -10.85 -2.98 13.98
CA ASN A 38 -10.61 -1.54 13.91
C ASN A 38 -10.46 -1.04 12.45
N ARG A 39 -10.34 -1.91 11.45
CA ARG A 39 -10.08 -1.50 10.05
C ARG A 39 -11.23 -0.71 9.44
N ASP A 40 -12.47 -1.05 9.79
CA ASP A 40 -13.68 -0.30 9.38
C ASP A 40 -13.67 1.18 9.81
N LEU A 41 -12.85 1.55 10.82
CA LEU A 41 -12.69 2.93 11.24
C LEU A 41 -11.99 3.80 10.17
N GLN A 42 -11.32 3.20 9.20
CA GLN A 42 -10.72 3.90 8.05
C GLN A 42 -11.75 4.74 7.28
N ARG A 43 -13.04 4.37 7.31
CA ARG A 43 -14.14 5.16 6.71
C ARG A 43 -14.33 6.56 7.30
N TYR A 44 -13.74 6.83 8.47
CA TYR A 44 -13.74 8.16 9.10
C TYR A 44 -12.48 8.98 8.76
N VAL A 45 -11.50 8.38 8.07
CA VAL A 45 -10.30 9.08 7.57
C VAL A 45 -10.62 9.69 6.22
N VAL A 46 -11.25 10.87 6.25
CA VAL A 46 -11.65 11.62 5.05
C VAL A 46 -10.53 12.57 4.62
N TRP A 47 -10.12 12.51 3.35
CA TRP A 47 -9.17 13.46 2.77
C TRP A 47 -9.72 14.88 2.78
N ASN A 48 -8.85 15.87 3.00
CA ASN A 48 -9.26 17.27 2.94
C ASN A 48 -9.56 17.72 1.50
N SER A 49 -10.24 18.87 1.37
CA SER A 49 -10.62 19.45 0.08
C SER A 49 -9.44 19.55 -0.90
N HIS A 50 -8.31 20.08 -0.44
CA HIS A 50 -7.10 20.26 -1.25
C HIS A 50 -6.54 18.97 -1.85
N ILE A 51 -6.43 17.88 -1.07
CA ILE A 51 -5.96 16.58 -1.56
C ILE A 51 -6.96 15.97 -2.54
N ARG A 52 -8.26 16.10 -2.25
CA ARG A 52 -9.35 15.61 -3.11
C ARG A 52 -9.38 16.34 -4.45
N GLU A 53 -9.40 17.67 -4.44
CA GLU A 53 -9.37 18.54 -5.62
C GLU A 53 -8.10 18.32 -6.46
N TRP A 54 -6.92 18.21 -5.82
CA TRP A 54 -5.68 17.90 -6.53
C TRP A 54 -5.71 16.51 -7.20
N THR A 55 -6.37 15.53 -6.56
CA THR A 55 -6.52 14.18 -7.12
C THR A 55 -7.50 14.20 -8.30
N GLU A 56 -8.64 14.89 -8.16
CA GLU A 56 -9.62 15.08 -9.24
C GLU A 56 -8.99 15.79 -10.45
N ASP A 57 -8.22 16.87 -10.24
CA ASP A 57 -7.45 17.57 -11.27
C ASP A 57 -6.31 16.72 -11.87
N TYR A 58 -5.70 15.82 -11.10
CA TYR A 58 -4.67 14.91 -11.61
C TYR A 58 -5.29 13.85 -12.52
N VAL A 59 -6.36 13.18 -12.07
CA VAL A 59 -7.08 12.16 -12.84
C VAL A 59 -7.67 12.78 -14.11
N GLN A 60 -8.25 13.98 -14.05
CA GLN A 60 -8.83 14.62 -15.23
C GLN A 60 -7.78 15.02 -16.29
N ARG A 61 -6.54 15.35 -15.89
CA ARG A 61 -5.49 15.82 -16.83
C ARG A 61 -4.56 14.72 -17.33
N GLU A 62 -4.09 13.84 -16.44
CA GLU A 62 -3.11 12.80 -16.78
C GLU A 62 -3.77 11.45 -17.14
N ILE A 63 -5.01 11.24 -16.67
CA ILE A 63 -5.80 10.00 -16.80
C ILE A 63 -7.11 10.28 -17.60
N SER A 64 -7.25 11.49 -18.17
CA SER A 64 -8.41 11.97 -18.96
C SER A 64 -9.77 11.98 -18.27
N GLY A 65 -9.86 11.67 -16.97
CA GLY A 65 -11.14 11.42 -16.29
C GLY A 65 -11.73 10.04 -16.61
N GLU A 66 -11.03 9.25 -17.42
CA GLU A 66 -11.18 7.81 -17.40
C GLU A 66 -10.63 7.33 -16.03
N PRO A 67 -11.37 6.48 -15.31
CA PRO A 67 -10.73 5.45 -13.80
C PRO A 67 -9.23 5.00 -13.78
N TYR A 68 -8.68 4.22 -12.83
CA TYR A 68 -7.33 3.58 -13.02
C TYR A 68 -6.99 2.36 -12.12
N ILE A 69 -6.04 1.51 -12.54
CA ILE A 69 -5.29 0.66 -11.60
C ILE A 69 -4.31 1.58 -10.84
N ALA A 70 -4.30 1.49 -9.51
CA ALA A 70 -3.29 2.14 -8.67
C ALA A 70 -2.31 1.10 -8.08
N VAL A 71 -1.02 1.23 -8.38
CA VAL A 71 0.06 0.35 -7.89
C VAL A 71 0.96 1.12 -6.94
N HIS A 72 1.41 0.50 -5.84
CA HIS A 72 2.30 1.13 -4.85
C HIS A 72 3.67 0.41 -4.77
N LEU A 73 4.66 1.00 -5.43
CA LEU A 73 6.05 0.56 -5.43
C LEU A 73 6.81 1.19 -4.26
N ARG A 74 7.08 0.39 -3.22
CA ARG A 74 7.86 0.76 -2.03
C ARG A 74 9.33 0.29 -2.20
N ILE A 75 9.88 0.65 -3.35
CA ILE A 75 11.08 0.09 -3.99
C ILE A 75 12.43 0.65 -3.51
N GLY A 76 12.44 1.77 -2.78
CA GLY A 76 13.62 2.32 -2.12
C GLY A 76 14.67 2.95 -3.04
N SER A 77 15.59 3.73 -2.46
CA SER A 77 16.58 4.55 -3.20
C SER A 77 17.57 3.77 -4.08
N ASP A 78 17.63 2.45 -3.90
CA ASP A 78 18.70 1.62 -4.44
C ASP A 78 18.29 0.94 -5.77
N TRP A 79 17.02 1.11 -6.17
CA TRP A 79 16.41 0.62 -7.42
C TRP A 79 17.24 0.88 -8.67
N GLY A 80 17.92 2.04 -8.73
CA GLY A 80 18.79 2.44 -9.85
C GLY A 80 20.01 1.53 -10.10
N ARG A 81 20.20 0.44 -9.34
CA ARG A 81 21.20 -0.60 -9.59
C ARG A 81 20.67 -1.89 -10.24
N LEU A 82 19.35 -2.06 -10.35
CA LEU A 82 18.73 -3.32 -10.82
C LEU A 82 17.98 -3.21 -12.16
N ALA A 83 17.99 -2.03 -12.78
CA ALA A 83 17.28 -1.77 -14.03
C ALA A 83 18.13 -2.09 -15.28
N SER A 84 18.24 -3.38 -15.62
CA SER A 84 18.86 -3.84 -16.87
C SER A 84 17.93 -4.75 -17.68
N GLY A 85 17.21 -4.19 -18.65
CA GLY A 85 16.74 -4.96 -19.82
C GLY A 85 15.23 -5.11 -20.04
N TYR A 86 14.35 -4.31 -19.41
CA TYR A 86 12.90 -4.43 -19.62
C TYR A 86 12.16 -3.09 -19.65
N SER A 87 11.33 -2.91 -20.69
CA SER A 87 10.36 -1.81 -20.79
C SER A 87 9.04 -2.18 -20.10
N VAL A 88 8.43 -1.23 -19.39
CA VAL A 88 7.00 -1.24 -19.06
C VAL A 88 6.40 0.00 -19.70
N ALA A 89 5.55 -0.19 -20.72
CA ALA A 89 4.98 0.92 -21.48
C ALA A 89 3.91 1.73 -20.70
N TYR A 90 3.61 2.94 -21.17
CA TYR A 90 2.45 3.74 -20.74
C TYR A 90 1.13 3.08 -21.20
N ILE A 91 0.14 2.97 -20.33
CA ILE A 91 -1.09 2.17 -20.51
C ILE A 91 -2.28 2.89 -19.77
N VAL A 92 -3.56 2.87 -20.28
CA VAL A 92 -4.73 3.80 -19.99
C VAL A 92 -6.16 3.14 -19.82
N ILE A 93 -7.14 3.57 -18.94
CA ILE A 93 -8.52 2.97 -18.69
C ILE A 93 -9.44 3.73 -17.66
N GLU A 94 -10.53 3.11 -17.07
CA GLU A 94 -10.89 3.25 -15.59
C GLU A 94 -11.05 1.94 -14.69
N ALA A 95 -10.38 1.96 -13.51
CA ALA A 95 -10.50 1.33 -12.16
C ALA A 95 -11.25 0.02 -11.77
N LYS A 96 -10.45 -0.84 -11.11
CA LYS A 96 -10.70 -1.32 -9.72
C LYS A 96 -9.42 -1.11 -8.90
N VAL A 97 -9.52 -0.59 -7.67
CA VAL A 97 -8.32 -0.30 -6.84
C VAL A 97 -7.77 -1.58 -6.18
N LEU A 98 -6.93 -2.32 -6.91
CA LEU A 98 -6.05 -3.33 -6.32
C LEU A 98 -4.71 -2.67 -5.93
N ALA A 99 -4.65 -2.11 -4.72
CA ALA A 99 -3.45 -1.48 -4.18
C ALA A 99 -2.36 -2.52 -3.84
N VAL A 100 -1.52 -2.86 -4.83
CA VAL A 100 -0.38 -3.77 -4.62
C VAL A 100 0.77 -3.00 -3.96
N HIS A 101 1.16 -3.36 -2.72
CA HIS A 101 2.23 -2.71 -1.94
C HIS A 101 3.53 -3.53 -1.96
N LEU A 102 4.58 -3.04 -2.62
CA LEU A 102 5.74 -3.88 -2.99
C LEU A 102 7.07 -3.34 -2.49
N ARG A 103 7.72 -4.06 -1.56
CA ARG A 103 8.90 -3.56 -0.84
C ARG A 103 10.21 -4.15 -1.34
N PHE A 104 11.23 -3.31 -1.53
CA PHE A 104 12.59 -3.69 -1.96
C PHE A 104 13.64 -2.83 -1.24
N ARG A 105 14.72 -3.46 -0.73
CA ARG A 105 15.99 -2.88 -0.21
C ARG A 105 16.85 -4.03 0.37
N CYS A 106 18.14 -3.82 0.63
CA CYS A 106 19.00 -4.83 1.27
C CYS A 106 18.81 -5.01 2.80
N ASP A 107 18.08 -4.13 3.48
CA ASP A 107 17.55 -4.35 4.82
C ASP A 107 16.18 -5.05 4.75
N TRP A 108 15.37 -4.73 3.74
CA TRP A 108 14.09 -5.40 3.47
C TRP A 108 14.25 -6.85 2.97
N GLU A 109 15.25 -7.16 2.15
CA GLU A 109 15.65 -8.53 1.78
C GLU A 109 15.86 -9.38 3.04
N LYS A 110 16.65 -8.87 4.00
CA LYS A 110 16.92 -9.51 5.30
C LYS A 110 15.72 -9.52 6.24
N ALA A 111 14.75 -8.63 6.02
CA ALA A 111 13.45 -8.69 6.68
C ALA A 111 12.61 -9.83 6.10
N CYS A 112 12.58 -10.00 4.76
CA CYS A 112 11.89 -11.10 4.08
C CYS A 112 12.49 -12.46 4.35
N GLU A 113 13.82 -12.60 4.35
CA GLU A 113 14.54 -13.82 4.77
C GLU A 113 14.08 -14.34 6.14
N ARG A 114 13.62 -13.43 7.02
CA ARG A 114 13.11 -13.73 8.36
C ARG A 114 11.59 -13.84 8.41
N ALA A 115 10.89 -13.11 7.56
CA ALA A 115 9.42 -13.08 7.51
C ALA A 115 8.83 -14.28 6.76
N VAL A 116 9.54 -14.85 5.78
CA VAL A 116 9.05 -16.01 5.02
C VAL A 116 8.78 -17.20 5.95
N GLY A 117 7.59 -17.78 5.85
CA GLY A 117 7.10 -18.81 6.77
C GLY A 117 6.49 -18.30 8.08
N MET A 118 6.56 -16.99 8.39
CA MET A 118 5.76 -16.40 9.46
C MET A 118 4.30 -16.22 9.01
N GLN A 119 3.36 -16.23 9.97
CA GLN A 119 1.94 -15.96 9.72
C GLN A 119 1.60 -14.46 9.68
N SER A 120 2.38 -13.63 10.39
CA SER A 120 2.18 -12.18 10.50
C SER A 120 3.52 -11.44 10.54
N PHE A 121 3.65 -10.37 9.75
CA PHE A 121 4.78 -9.44 9.71
C PHE A 121 4.36 -8.12 9.06
N MET A 122 4.59 -7.00 9.76
CA MET A 122 4.12 -5.68 9.33
C MET A 122 2.61 -5.72 9.02
N GLU A 123 2.18 -5.44 7.79
CA GLU A 123 0.78 -5.43 7.37
C GLU A 123 0.42 -6.66 6.49
N SER A 124 1.12 -7.80 6.62
CA SER A 124 0.79 -9.03 5.87
C SER A 124 -0.64 -9.50 6.07
N ASP A 125 -1.23 -9.16 7.21
CA ASP A 125 -2.47 -9.72 7.71
C ASP A 125 -3.68 -9.21 6.90
N GLN A 126 -3.50 -8.11 6.15
CA GLN A 126 -4.46 -7.65 5.13
C GLN A 126 -4.61 -8.63 3.94
N CYS A 127 -3.68 -9.57 3.78
CA CYS A 127 -3.66 -10.59 2.73
C CYS A 127 -3.78 -12.03 3.27
N LEU A 128 -3.37 -12.28 4.52
CA LEU A 128 -3.22 -13.64 5.06
C LEU A 128 -4.28 -14.05 6.08
N GLU A 129 -4.96 -13.13 6.76
CA GLU A 129 -5.79 -13.47 7.94
C GLU A 129 -6.96 -14.43 7.64
N ASP A 130 -7.57 -14.29 6.46
CA ASP A 130 -8.70 -15.12 6.01
C ASP A 130 -8.26 -16.47 5.39
N ILE A 131 -6.96 -16.78 5.36
CA ILE A 131 -6.41 -17.98 4.70
C ILE A 131 -5.79 -18.93 5.74
N PRO A 132 -6.52 -19.98 6.19
CA PRO A 132 -6.08 -20.82 7.29
C PRO A 132 -4.73 -21.49 7.06
N GLY A 133 -3.76 -21.21 7.94
CA GLY A 133 -2.41 -21.76 7.87
C GLY A 133 -1.52 -21.14 6.78
N ALA A 134 -1.96 -20.08 6.10
CA ALA A 134 -1.10 -19.33 5.19
C ALA A 134 0.07 -18.68 5.92
N THR A 135 1.16 -18.51 5.18
CA THR A 135 2.38 -17.86 5.66
C THR A 135 2.94 -16.97 4.56
N ILE A 136 3.81 -16.05 4.95
CA ILE A 136 4.45 -15.10 4.04
C ILE A 136 5.33 -15.88 3.06
N THR A 137 5.09 -15.67 1.77
CA THR A 137 5.92 -16.22 0.68
C THR A 137 6.96 -15.22 0.23
N GLN A 138 8.05 -15.70 -0.38
CA GLN A 138 9.05 -14.83 -1.00
C GLN A 138 8.39 -13.90 -2.05
N GLU A 139 7.50 -14.45 -2.89
CA GLU A 139 6.73 -13.71 -3.91
C GLU A 139 5.84 -12.60 -3.31
N MET A 140 5.35 -12.76 -2.08
CA MET A 140 4.57 -11.70 -1.42
C MET A 140 5.48 -10.62 -0.79
N CYS A 141 6.64 -11.02 -0.25
CA CYS A 141 7.49 -10.11 0.52
C CYS A 141 8.50 -9.32 -0.33
N LEU A 142 9.06 -9.95 -1.37
CA LEU A 142 10.08 -9.39 -2.27
C LEU A 142 9.80 -9.88 -3.70
N GLN A 143 9.18 -9.02 -4.51
CA GLN A 143 8.85 -9.34 -5.91
C GLN A 143 10.04 -9.14 -6.86
N THR A 144 9.81 -9.32 -8.16
CA THR A 144 10.77 -8.96 -9.23
C THR A 144 10.08 -8.11 -10.28
N HIS A 145 10.81 -7.36 -11.09
CA HIS A 145 10.22 -6.45 -12.09
C HIS A 145 9.32 -7.21 -13.09
N GLU A 146 9.73 -8.41 -13.49
CA GLU A 146 9.02 -9.28 -14.42
C GLU A 146 7.75 -9.86 -13.78
N HIS A 147 7.73 -10.08 -12.47
CA HIS A 147 6.54 -10.50 -11.75
C HIS A 147 5.53 -9.35 -11.64
N ILE A 148 6.00 -8.14 -11.30
CA ILE A 148 5.20 -6.92 -11.21
C ILE A 148 4.54 -6.61 -12.56
N ALA A 149 5.34 -6.50 -13.62
CA ALA A 149 4.85 -6.21 -14.97
C ALA A 149 3.84 -7.26 -15.45
N ARG A 150 4.08 -8.55 -15.17
CA ARG A 150 3.16 -9.65 -15.49
C ARG A 150 1.86 -9.60 -14.70
N ARG A 151 1.89 -9.23 -13.42
CA ARG A 151 0.68 -9.05 -12.58
C ARG A 151 -0.14 -7.85 -13.05
N ILE A 152 0.49 -6.71 -13.32
CA ILE A 152 -0.16 -5.51 -13.86
C ILE A 152 -0.78 -5.81 -15.23
N LYS A 153 -0.01 -6.40 -16.16
CA LYS A 153 -0.52 -6.78 -17.48
C LYS A 153 -1.66 -7.80 -17.39
N SER A 154 -1.55 -8.82 -16.54
CA SER A 154 -2.63 -9.80 -16.35
C SER A 154 -3.88 -9.18 -15.76
N LEU A 155 -3.77 -8.17 -14.88
CA LEU A 155 -4.93 -7.44 -14.36
C LEU A 155 -5.58 -6.63 -15.49
N ALA A 156 -4.76 -5.86 -16.21
CA ALA A 156 -5.15 -5.10 -17.40
C ALA A 156 -5.94 -5.96 -18.41
N ASP A 157 -5.28 -6.95 -18.99
CA ASP A 157 -5.86 -7.88 -19.98
C ASP A 157 -7.16 -8.56 -19.48
N SER A 158 -7.32 -8.75 -18.17
CA SER A 158 -8.48 -9.46 -17.57
C SER A 158 -9.72 -8.61 -17.28
N THR A 159 -9.61 -7.27 -17.34
CA THR A 159 -10.72 -6.40 -16.92
C THR A 159 -11.14 -5.35 -17.96
N ASP A 160 -10.75 -5.56 -19.23
CA ASP A 160 -10.74 -4.54 -20.31
C ASP A 160 -10.12 -3.23 -19.83
N ILE A 161 -9.05 -3.43 -19.07
CA ILE A 161 -8.41 -2.46 -18.21
C ILE A 161 -7.00 -2.30 -18.72
N HIS A 162 -6.48 -1.10 -18.64
CA HIS A 162 -5.12 -0.81 -19.00
C HIS A 162 -4.47 0.18 -17.99
N HIS A 163 -5.06 1.34 -17.65
CA HIS A 163 -4.42 2.41 -16.84
C HIS A 163 -3.59 1.95 -15.64
N VAL A 164 -2.35 2.44 -15.57
CA VAL A 164 -1.48 2.22 -14.42
C VAL A 164 -1.00 3.55 -13.84
N PHE A 165 -1.63 3.98 -12.75
CA PHE A 165 -1.03 4.98 -11.85
C PHE A 165 -0.03 4.28 -10.94
N ILE A 166 1.22 4.77 -10.90
CA ILE A 166 2.30 4.20 -10.09
C ILE A 166 2.67 5.19 -8.99
N ALA A 167 2.19 4.93 -7.78
CA ALA A 167 2.72 5.55 -6.57
C ALA A 167 4.06 4.89 -6.23
N SER A 168 5.10 5.69 -5.97
CA SER A 168 6.45 5.21 -5.66
C SER A 168 7.00 5.91 -4.42
N ASP A 169 7.81 5.22 -3.61
CA ASP A 169 8.58 5.86 -2.53
C ASP A 169 9.89 6.51 -3.01
N VAL A 170 10.16 6.46 -4.32
CA VAL A 170 11.27 7.16 -4.99
C VAL A 170 10.86 7.73 -6.35
N ASP A 171 11.33 8.95 -6.63
CA ASP A 171 10.95 9.72 -7.83
C ASP A 171 11.35 9.06 -9.16
N SER A 172 12.41 8.24 -9.15
CA SER A 172 12.95 7.59 -10.35
C SER A 172 12.20 6.33 -10.80
N GLY A 173 11.24 5.84 -10.01
CA GLY A 173 10.53 4.57 -10.26
C GLY A 173 9.93 4.47 -11.68
N PRO A 174 9.07 5.42 -12.11
CA PRO A 174 8.47 5.38 -13.45
C PRO A 174 9.50 5.58 -14.56
N GLN A 175 10.34 6.62 -14.49
CA GLN A 175 11.29 6.98 -15.55
C GLN A 175 12.24 5.82 -15.89
N THR A 176 12.66 5.06 -14.89
CA THR A 176 13.55 3.90 -15.06
C THR A 176 12.89 2.74 -15.82
N LEU A 177 11.57 2.59 -15.72
CA LEU A 177 10.79 1.53 -16.40
C LEU A 177 10.39 1.90 -17.84
N LEU A 178 10.35 3.20 -18.16
CA LEU A 178 9.76 3.74 -19.39
C LEU A 178 10.81 4.07 -20.47
N HIS A 179 12.08 4.24 -20.13
CA HIS A 179 13.10 4.80 -21.03
C HIS A 179 13.84 3.82 -21.97
N GLN A 180 13.54 2.50 -21.97
CA GLN A 180 14.35 1.51 -22.69
C GLN A 180 13.87 1.14 -24.12
N GLU A 181 12.81 1.76 -24.66
CA GLU A 181 12.42 1.54 -26.07
C GLU A 181 13.18 2.44 -27.07
N GLU A 182 13.52 3.68 -26.71
CA GLU A 182 14.12 4.67 -27.65
C GLU A 182 15.53 4.32 -28.15
N THR A 183 16.23 3.37 -27.51
CA THR A 183 17.63 3.00 -27.84
C THR A 183 17.80 1.61 -28.45
N ALA A 184 16.69 0.90 -28.71
CA ALA A 184 16.69 -0.46 -29.28
C ALA A 184 16.24 -0.51 -30.75
N GLY A 185 16.09 0.65 -31.41
CA GLY A 185 15.40 0.81 -32.70
C GLY A 185 16.23 1.41 -33.85
N THR A 186 17.52 1.06 -33.97
CA THR A 186 18.38 1.41 -35.13
C THR A 186 19.33 0.28 -35.49
#